data_AF-A0A2K6SXS9-F1
#
_entry.id   AF-A0A2K6SXS9-F1
#
_cell.length_a   1.000
_cell.length_b   1.000
_cell.length_c   1.000
_cell.angle_alpha   90.00
_cell.angle_beta   90.00
_cell.angle_gamma   90.00
#
_symmetry.space_group_name_H-M   'P 1'
#
loop_
_entity.id
_entity.type
_entity.pdbx_description
1 polymer ?
#
loop_
_entity_poly.entity_id
_entity_poly.type
_entity_poly.pdbx_seq_one_letter_code
_entity_poly.pdbx_strand_id
1 'polypeptide(L)'
;MVDLDRQKLGGFWREVGVASDQSLVLTPRNRVEGLFLTMNRSNLTVKVAYNISGSCEIDRVVGSEIDTTGKFTFPGHREIQVLDTDYEGYAILRVSLMWRGRNFHVLKYFTRSLEDEERLGFWRFRELTADTGLYLAARPGRCAKLLKEELI
;
A
#
# COMPACT_ATOMS: atom_id res chain seq x y z
N MET A 1 -11.64 -12.92 14.76
CA MET A 1 -10.92 -11.78 14.15
C MET A 1 -9.53 -11.80 14.74
N VAL A 2 -8.52 -12.13 13.94
CA VAL A 2 -7.13 -12.19 14.43
C VAL A 2 -6.69 -10.76 14.70
N ASP A 3 -6.21 -10.50 15.92
CA ASP A 3 -5.73 -9.18 16.30
C ASP A 3 -4.45 -8.86 15.50
N LEU A 4 -4.43 -7.69 14.86
CA LEU A 4 -3.34 -7.30 13.97
C LEU A 4 -2.14 -6.87 14.80
N ASP A 5 -1.00 -7.53 14.60
CA ASP A 5 0.26 -7.11 15.22
C ASP A 5 0.84 -5.91 14.47
N ARG A 6 0.50 -4.72 14.96
CA ARG A 6 0.90 -3.45 14.34
C ARG A 6 2.42 -3.30 14.23
N GLN A 7 3.18 -3.79 15.19
CA GLN A 7 4.63 -3.60 15.19
C GLN A 7 5.28 -4.38 14.05
N LYS A 8 4.76 -5.57 13.75
CA LYS A 8 5.25 -6.42 12.65
C LYS A 8 4.95 -5.86 11.26
N LEU A 9 4.02 -4.91 11.13
CA LEU A 9 3.82 -4.18 9.88
C LEU A 9 4.92 -3.14 9.58
N GLY A 10 5.70 -2.73 10.58
CA GLY A 10 6.75 -1.74 10.42
C GLY A 10 7.80 -2.15 9.39
N GLY A 11 8.44 -1.17 8.75
CA GLY A 11 9.52 -1.36 7.78
C GLY A 11 9.09 -1.18 6.32
N PHE A 12 9.93 -1.66 5.41
CA PHE A 12 9.79 -1.48 3.96
C PHE A 12 8.75 -2.41 3.33
N TRP A 13 8.03 -1.90 2.33
CA TRP A 13 7.05 -2.61 1.50
C TRP A 13 7.07 -2.07 0.06
N ARG A 14 7.20 -2.94 -0.95
CA ARG A 14 7.14 -2.60 -2.38
C ARG A 14 5.74 -2.86 -2.92
N GLU A 15 5.16 -1.94 -3.68
CA GLU A 15 3.88 -2.21 -4.37
C GLU A 15 4.12 -3.17 -5.53
N VAL A 16 3.30 -4.22 -5.63
CA VAL A 16 3.38 -5.28 -6.67
C VAL A 16 2.06 -5.53 -7.38
N GLY A 17 0.94 -5.07 -6.84
CA GLY A 17 -0.37 -5.23 -7.48
C GLY A 17 -1.32 -4.13 -7.10
N VAL A 18 -2.12 -3.69 -8.08
CA VAL A 18 -3.20 -2.73 -7.87
C VAL A 18 -4.45 -3.22 -8.58
N ALA A 19 -5.59 -3.17 -7.90
CA ALA A 19 -6.88 -3.49 -8.46
C ALA A 19 -7.95 -2.48 -8.05
N SER A 20 -8.82 -2.12 -8.99
CA SER A 20 -9.96 -1.23 -8.76
C SER A 20 -10.99 -1.42 -9.87
N ASP A 21 -12.26 -1.15 -9.59
CA ASP A 21 -13.35 -1.05 -10.56
C ASP A 21 -13.34 0.29 -11.32
N GLN A 22 -12.48 1.23 -10.91
CA GLN A 22 -12.38 2.59 -11.45
C GLN A 22 -11.04 2.80 -12.17
N SER A 23 -11.07 3.01 -13.48
CA SER A 23 -9.84 3.14 -14.30
C SER A 23 -8.95 4.33 -13.91
N LEU A 24 -9.54 5.42 -13.41
CA LEU A 24 -8.82 6.65 -13.03
C LEU A 24 -7.75 6.44 -11.96
N VAL A 25 -7.98 5.50 -11.03
CA VAL A 25 -7.04 5.20 -9.94
C VAL A 25 -5.94 4.21 -10.33
N LEU A 26 -6.05 3.59 -11.51
CA LEU A 26 -5.08 2.64 -12.04
C LEU A 26 -4.01 3.31 -12.92
N THR A 27 -4.27 4.53 -13.39
CA THR A 27 -3.29 5.35 -14.13
C THR A 27 -2.96 6.66 -13.41
N PRO A 28 -2.53 6.62 -12.13
CA PRO A 28 -2.14 7.84 -11.44
C PRO A 28 -0.88 8.43 -12.08
N ARG A 29 -0.80 9.77 -12.16
CA ARG A 29 0.44 10.48 -12.56
C ARG A 29 1.62 10.14 -11.64
N ASN A 30 1.33 9.93 -10.36
CA ASN A 30 2.30 9.61 -9.33
C ASN A 30 2.06 8.17 -8.90
N ARG A 31 2.78 7.25 -9.53
CA ARG A 31 2.66 5.83 -9.21
C ARG A 31 3.45 5.53 -7.94
N VAL A 32 2.80 4.92 -6.95
CA VAL A 32 3.49 4.41 -5.76
C VAL A 32 4.35 3.22 -6.18
N GLU A 33 5.61 3.22 -5.78
CA GLU A 33 6.49 2.07 -5.97
C GLU A 33 6.85 1.40 -4.63
N GLY A 34 6.90 2.16 -3.54
CA GLY A 34 7.21 1.60 -2.22
C GLY A 34 6.74 2.47 -1.06
N LEU A 35 6.67 1.84 0.10
CA LEU A 35 6.30 2.39 1.39
C LEU A 35 7.36 2.02 2.44
N PHE A 36 7.58 2.90 3.39
CA PHE A 36 8.26 2.58 4.64
C PHE A 36 7.37 2.98 5.81
N LEU A 37 6.95 2.00 6.59
CA LEU A 37 6.01 2.17 7.69
C LEU A 37 6.76 2.29 9.02
N THR A 38 6.41 3.29 9.81
CA THR A 38 6.93 3.47 11.17
C THR A 38 5.77 3.66 12.13
N MET A 39 5.59 2.70 13.02
CA MET A 39 4.57 2.74 14.06
C MET A 39 5.06 3.55 15.25
N ASN A 40 4.25 4.49 15.73
CA ASN A 40 4.51 5.23 16.96
C ASN A 40 3.22 5.40 17.77
N ARG A 41 3.07 4.62 18.84
CA ARG A 41 1.86 4.58 19.68
C ARG A 41 0.59 4.41 18.83
N SER A 42 -0.24 5.43 18.70
CA SER A 42 -1.47 5.44 17.89
C SER A 42 -1.27 5.92 16.45
N ASN A 43 -0.08 6.42 16.11
CA ASN A 43 0.22 7.02 14.82
C ASN A 43 0.99 6.04 13.92
N LEU A 44 0.72 6.12 12.63
CA LEU A 44 1.46 5.46 11.57
C LEU A 44 2.10 6.54 10.70
N THR A 45 3.43 6.63 10.73
CA THR A 45 4.17 7.41 9.74
C THR A 45 4.44 6.54 8.53
N VAL A 46 4.11 7.06 7.36
CA VAL A 46 4.34 6.41 6.07
C VAL A 46 5.25 7.32 5.26
N LYS A 47 6.43 6.81 4.88
CA LYS A 47 7.19 7.38 3.78
C LYS A 47 6.77 6.68 2.50
N VAL A 48 6.39 7.44 1.48
CA VAL A 48 5.89 6.90 0.20
C VAL A 48 6.85 7.30 -0.90
N ALA A 49 7.36 6.33 -1.64
CA ALA A 49 8.15 6.59 -2.84
C ALA A 49 7.26 6.54 -4.08
N TYR A 50 7.32 7.60 -4.87
CA TYR A 50 6.62 7.71 -6.15
C TYR A 50 7.61 7.78 -7.30
N ASN A 51 7.17 7.30 -8.45
CA ASN A 51 7.76 7.61 -9.74
C ASN A 51 6.91 8.67 -10.44
N ILE A 52 7.51 9.83 -10.64
CA ILE A 52 6.90 10.98 -11.30
C ILE A 52 7.74 11.29 -12.54
N SER A 53 7.24 10.88 -13.71
CA SER A 53 7.90 11.12 -15.00
C SER A 53 9.36 10.65 -15.06
N GLY A 54 9.71 9.57 -14.34
CA GLY A 54 11.07 9.01 -14.28
C GLY A 54 11.94 9.52 -13.13
N SER A 55 11.47 10.52 -12.38
CA SER A 55 12.09 11.00 -11.14
C SER A 55 11.49 10.32 -9.92
N CYS A 56 12.32 10.05 -8.92
CA CYS A 56 11.88 9.48 -7.66
C CYS A 56 11.66 10.58 -6.64
N GLU A 57 10.44 10.63 -6.09
CA GLU A 57 10.08 11.54 -5.01
C GLU A 57 9.64 10.73 -3.79
N ILE A 58 10.01 11.21 -2.60
CA ILE A 58 9.63 10.59 -1.33
C ILE A 58 8.83 11.60 -0.51
N ASP A 59 7.55 11.29 -0.29
CA ASP A 59 6.72 12.05 0.64
C ASP A 59 6.66 11.37 2.00
N ARG A 60 6.35 12.17 3.03
CA ARG A 60 6.03 11.68 4.37
C ARG A 60 4.61 12.08 4.73
N VAL A 61 3.79 11.10 5.10
CA VAL A 61 2.45 11.32 5.63
C VAL A 61 2.30 10.63 6.98
N VAL A 62 1.54 11.24 7.88
CA VAL A 62 1.23 10.66 9.19
C VAL A 62 -0.27 10.43 9.25
N GLY A 63 -0.66 9.22 9.62
CA GLY A 63 -2.03 8.83 9.89
C GLY A 63 -2.21 8.36 11.32
N SER A 64 -3.45 8.21 11.72
CA SER A 64 -3.86 7.71 13.03
C SER A 64 -4.78 6.53 12.86
N GLU A 65 -4.66 5.54 13.74
CA GLU A 65 -5.60 4.42 13.81
C GLU A 65 -6.98 4.89 14.27
N ILE A 66 -8.04 4.33 13.71
CA ILE A 66 -9.44 4.68 14.02
C ILE A 66 -10.28 3.42 14.22
N ASP A 67 -11.28 3.50 15.11
CA ASP A 67 -12.35 2.53 15.40
C ASP A 67 -11.91 1.08 15.74
N THR A 68 -11.17 0.44 14.84
CA THR A 68 -10.76 -0.97 14.85
C THR A 68 -9.29 -1.10 14.47
N THR A 69 -8.58 -2.05 15.10
CA THR A 69 -7.17 -2.34 14.80
C THR A 69 -6.97 -2.59 13.30
N GLY A 70 -5.97 -1.93 12.70
CA GLY A 70 -5.64 -2.08 11.27
C GLY A 70 -6.36 -1.15 10.31
N LYS A 71 -7.18 -0.22 10.81
CA LYS A 71 -7.79 0.86 10.02
C LYS A 71 -7.16 2.20 10.39
N PHE A 72 -6.64 2.91 9.40
CA PHE A 72 -5.93 4.17 9.58
C PHE A 72 -6.57 5.28 8.74
N THR A 73 -6.68 6.47 9.29
CA THR A 73 -7.07 7.68 8.57
C THR A 73 -5.87 8.58 8.31
N PHE A 74 -5.87 9.24 7.16
CA PHE A 74 -4.82 10.13 6.69
C PHE A 74 -5.42 11.43 6.16
N PRO A 75 -4.63 12.52 6.12
CA PRO A 75 -5.05 13.79 5.52
C PRO A 75 -5.65 13.62 4.11
N GLY A 76 -6.64 14.46 3.78
CA GLY A 76 -7.34 14.42 2.50
C GLY A 76 -8.40 13.31 2.39
N HIS A 77 -9.03 12.94 3.52
CA HIS A 77 -10.10 11.93 3.59
C HIS A 77 -9.70 10.58 2.99
N ARG A 78 -8.47 10.15 3.31
CA ARG A 78 -7.93 8.85 2.88
C ARG A 78 -8.00 7.89 4.07
N GLU A 79 -8.59 6.73 3.84
CA GLU A 79 -8.59 5.63 4.80
C GLU A 79 -7.82 4.44 4.22
N ILE A 80 -7.02 3.79 5.05
CA ILE A 80 -6.30 2.57 4.69
C ILE A 80 -6.71 1.49 5.68
N GLN A 81 -7.13 0.35 5.16
CA GLN A 81 -7.45 -0.84 5.94
C GLN A 81 -6.54 -1.99 5.52
N VAL A 82 -5.90 -2.64 6.49
CA VAL A 82 -5.20 -3.92 6.27
C VAL A 82 -6.25 -5.02 6.14
N LEU A 83 -6.28 -5.70 5.00
CA LEU A 83 -7.23 -6.80 4.75
C LEU A 83 -6.60 -8.16 5.06
N ASP A 84 -5.34 -8.34 4.69
CA ASP A 84 -4.61 -9.60 4.90
C ASP A 84 -3.11 -9.33 4.90
N THR A 85 -2.36 -10.10 5.69
CA THR A 85 -0.90 -10.02 5.77
C THR A 85 -0.33 -11.20 6.56
N ASP A 86 0.83 -11.68 6.15
CA ASP A 86 1.67 -12.60 6.94
C ASP A 86 2.83 -11.88 7.65
N TYR A 87 2.87 -10.54 7.55
CA TYR A 87 3.89 -9.61 8.07
C TYR A 87 5.29 -9.71 7.43
N GLU A 88 5.69 -10.92 7.02
CA GLU A 88 7.02 -11.27 6.54
C GLU A 88 7.14 -11.20 5.00
N GLY A 89 6.09 -11.55 4.29
CA GLY A 89 6.09 -11.74 2.85
C GLY A 89 5.25 -10.70 2.13
N TYR A 90 3.98 -10.57 2.54
CA TYR A 90 2.98 -9.77 1.86
C TYR A 90 2.06 -8.97 2.79
N ALA A 91 1.48 -7.92 2.21
CA ALA A 91 0.36 -7.20 2.79
C ALA A 91 -0.62 -6.79 1.69
N ILE A 92 -1.92 -6.93 1.96
CA ILE A 92 -3.01 -6.51 1.09
C ILE A 92 -3.80 -5.42 1.81
N LEU A 93 -3.88 -4.26 1.18
CA LEU A 93 -4.50 -3.07 1.73
C LEU A 93 -5.69 -2.65 0.87
N ARG A 94 -6.76 -2.19 1.52
CA ARG A 94 -7.81 -1.38 0.88
C ARG A 94 -7.54 0.08 1.18
N VAL A 95 -7.37 0.87 0.13
CA VAL A 95 -7.30 2.33 0.20
C VAL A 95 -8.64 2.88 -0.27
N SER A 96 -9.30 3.63 0.62
CA SER A 96 -10.51 4.38 0.32
C SER A 96 -10.16 5.86 0.29
N LEU A 97 -10.62 6.58 -0.73
CA LEU A 97 -10.44 8.03 -0.81
C LEU A 97 -11.72 8.68 -1.31
N MET A 98 -12.04 9.84 -0.73
CA MET A 98 -13.13 10.69 -1.21
C MET A 98 -12.56 11.72 -2.19
N TRP A 99 -13.03 11.70 -3.44
CA TRP A 99 -12.63 12.69 -4.45
C TRP A 99 -13.86 13.22 -5.20
N ARG A 100 -14.03 14.54 -5.20
CA ARG A 100 -15.19 15.23 -5.82
C ARG A 100 -16.55 14.63 -5.43
N GLY A 101 -16.71 14.27 -4.15
CA GLY A 101 -17.95 13.69 -3.62
C GLY A 101 -18.21 12.22 -4.00
N ARG A 102 -17.22 11.53 -4.58
CA ARG A 102 -17.28 10.10 -4.88
C ARG A 102 -16.25 9.33 -4.06
N ASN A 103 -16.65 8.16 -3.59
CA ASN A 103 -15.74 7.20 -2.97
C ASN A 103 -15.04 6.37 -4.04
N PHE A 104 -13.72 6.32 -3.94
CA PHE A 104 -12.88 5.44 -4.73
C PHE A 104 -12.26 4.40 -3.82
N HIS A 105 -12.23 3.16 -4.30
CA HIS A 105 -11.63 2.05 -3.58
C HIS A 105 -10.56 1.40 -4.45
N VAL A 106 -9.39 1.21 -3.85
CA VAL A 106 -8.25 0.57 -4.50
C VAL A 106 -7.73 -0.51 -3.59
N LEU A 107 -7.60 -1.71 -4.12
CA LEU A 107 -6.90 -2.81 -3.48
C LEU A 107 -5.43 -2.76 -3.92
N LYS A 108 -4.53 -2.81 -2.97
CA LYS A 108 -3.08 -2.78 -3.20
C LYS A 108 -2.42 -3.97 -2.55
N TYR A 109 -1.54 -4.63 -3.29
CA TYR A 109 -0.72 -5.74 -2.85
C TYR A 109 0.74 -5.28 -2.76
N PHE A 110 1.35 -5.56 -1.61
CA PHE A 110 2.73 -5.21 -1.29
C PHE A 110 3.57 -6.42 -0.90
N THR A 111 4.88 -6.36 -1.15
CA THR A 111 5.88 -7.36 -0.72
C THR A 111 7.02 -6.74 0.07
N ARG A 112 7.67 -7.50 0.96
CA ARG A 112 8.95 -7.08 1.59
C ARG A 112 10.14 -7.15 0.62
N SER A 113 10.07 -8.05 -0.37
CA SER A 113 11.11 -8.25 -1.37
C SER A 113 11.09 -7.19 -2.47
N LEU A 114 12.28 -6.83 -2.95
CA LEU A 114 12.46 -5.95 -4.11
C LEU A 114 12.34 -6.71 -5.45
N GLU A 115 12.64 -8.01 -5.44
CA GLU A 115 12.83 -8.80 -6.66
C GLU A 115 11.70 -9.82 -6.83
N ASP A 116 11.29 -10.48 -5.75
CA ASP A 116 10.31 -11.55 -5.79
C ASP A 116 8.88 -11.04 -5.59
N GLU A 117 7.96 -11.66 -6.31
CA GLU A 117 6.54 -11.67 -5.95
C GLU A 117 6.32 -12.81 -4.96
N GLU A 118 5.74 -12.52 -3.80
CA GLU A 118 5.42 -13.55 -2.81
C GLU A 118 4.20 -14.34 -3.33
N ARG A 119 4.39 -15.64 -3.56
CA ARG A 119 3.41 -16.48 -4.29
C ARG A 119 2.09 -16.59 -3.54
N LEU A 120 2.12 -16.73 -2.21
CA LEU A 120 0.91 -16.87 -1.40
C LEU A 120 0.06 -15.59 -1.46
N GLY A 121 0.69 -14.44 -1.27
CA GLY A 121 0.12 -13.11 -1.30
C GLY A 121 -0.44 -12.77 -2.67
N PHE A 122 0.22 -13.19 -3.75
CA PHE A 122 -0.33 -13.06 -5.10
C PHE A 122 -1.63 -13.84 -5.27
N TRP A 123 -1.69 -15.11 -4.82
CA TRP A 123 -2.92 -15.91 -4.89
C TRP A 123 -4.05 -15.30 -4.04
N ARG A 124 -3.74 -14.85 -2.82
CA ARG A 124 -4.71 -14.16 -1.94
C ARG A 124 -5.22 -12.87 -2.57
N PHE A 125 -4.34 -12.08 -3.18
CA PHE A 125 -4.72 -10.87 -3.88
C PHE A 125 -5.63 -11.17 -5.05
N ARG A 126 -5.33 -12.22 -5.84
CA ARG A 126 -6.19 -12.68 -6.94
C ARG A 126 -7.56 -13.14 -6.46
N GLU A 127 -7.64 -13.84 -5.34
CA GLU A 127 -8.90 -14.26 -4.71
C GLU A 127 -9.73 -13.04 -4.28
N LEU A 128 -9.13 -12.09 -3.55
CA LEU A 128 -9.79 -10.87 -3.10
C LEU A 128 -10.21 -9.92 -4.23
N THR A 129 -9.58 -10.05 -5.40
CA THR A 129 -9.82 -9.19 -6.57
C THR A 129 -10.53 -9.91 -7.71
N ALA A 130 -11.01 -11.14 -7.49
CA ALA A 130 -11.61 -11.95 -8.55
C ALA A 130 -12.77 -11.23 -9.26
N ASP A 131 -13.58 -10.49 -8.50
CA ASP A 131 -14.72 -9.71 -9.01
C ASP A 131 -14.34 -8.26 -9.37
N THR A 132 -13.06 -7.88 -9.22
CA THR A 132 -12.57 -6.53 -9.51
C THR A 132 -11.94 -6.51 -10.92
N GLY A 133 -12.64 -5.88 -11.87
CA GLY A 133 -12.39 -6.04 -13.31
C GLY A 133 -11.05 -5.56 -13.88
N LEU A 134 -10.16 -4.92 -13.11
CA LEU A 134 -8.89 -4.40 -13.60
C LEU A 134 -7.75 -4.67 -12.62
N TYR A 135 -6.66 -5.28 -13.12
CA TYR A 135 -5.44 -5.62 -12.38
C TYR A 135 -4.21 -5.03 -13.09
N LEU A 136 -3.32 -4.40 -12.34
CA LEU A 136 -1.99 -4.02 -12.81
C LEU A 136 -0.93 -4.69 -11.94
N ALA A 137 -0.10 -5.54 -12.56
CA ALA A 137 1.16 -5.96 -11.96
C ALA A 137 2.09 -4.75 -11.85
N ALA A 138 2.63 -4.52 -10.66
CA ALA A 138 3.59 -3.45 -10.49
C ALA A 138 4.94 -3.84 -11.08
N ARG A 139 5.51 -2.95 -11.90
CA ARG A 139 6.84 -3.18 -12.46
C ARG A 139 7.88 -2.94 -11.37
N PRO A 140 9.05 -3.61 -11.43
CA PRO A 140 10.18 -3.28 -10.57
C PRO A 140 10.44 -1.76 -10.62
N GLY A 141 10.39 -1.13 -9.45
CA GLY A 141 10.44 0.31 -9.32
C GLY A 141 11.78 0.79 -8.76
N ARG A 142 12.48 1.66 -9.51
CA ARG A 142 13.75 2.27 -9.06
C ARG A 142 13.56 3.05 -7.76
N CYS A 143 12.41 3.68 -7.57
CA CYS A 143 12.12 4.51 -6.41
C CYS A 143 11.87 3.68 -5.15
N ALA A 144 11.31 2.48 -5.29
CA ALA A 144 11.20 1.52 -4.19
C ALA A 144 12.59 1.07 -3.68
N LYS A 145 13.52 0.83 -4.60
CA LYS A 145 14.90 0.47 -4.25
C LYS A 145 15.61 1.60 -3.49
N LEU A 146 15.53 2.84 -4.02
CA LEU A 146 16.10 4.02 -3.35
C LEU A 146 15.53 4.21 -1.94
N LEU A 147 14.21 4.10 -1.77
CA LEU A 147 13.58 4.19 -0.46
C LEU A 147 14.12 3.15 0.53
N LYS A 148 14.39 1.93 0.06
CA LYS A 148 14.93 0.86 0.90
C LYS A 148 16.39 1.13 1.30
N GLU A 149 17.21 1.63 0.38
CA GLU A 149 18.62 1.96 0.62
C GLU A 149 18.82 3.18 1.53
N GLU A 150 17.93 4.18 1.49
CA GLU A 150 18.03 5.36 2.36
C GLU A 150 17.64 5.11 3.82
N LEU A 151 16.98 3.98 4.11
CA LEU A 151 16.32 3.72 5.40
C LEU A 151 16.78 2.44 6.09
N ILE A 152 17.78 1.74 5.53
CA ILE A 152 18.43 0.55 6.09
C ILE A 152 19.92 0.84 6.27
#